data_AF-A0ABD5W4P8-F1
#
_entry.id   AF-A0ABD5W4P8-F1
#
_cell.length_a   1.000
_cell.length_b   1.000
_cell.length_c   1.000
_cell.angle_alpha   90.00
_cell.angle_beta   90.00
_cell.angle_gamma   90.00
#
_symmetry.space_group_name_H-M   'P 1'
#
loop_
_entity.id
_entity.type
_entity.pdbx_description
1 polymer ?
#
loop_
_entity_poly.entity_id
_entity_poly.type
_entity_poly.pdbx_seq_one_letter_code
_entity_poly.pdbx_strand_id
1 'polypeptide(L)'
;MEATPGRLYVGVYLAVVGALAALTVGLSYGLFAAGFAAGFESFLADPADTVQENPLGLLGLAGVFISLFLLFVAVVVGGARYADIDQPNGRG
;
A
#
# COMPACT_ATOMS: atom_id res chain seq x y z
N MET A 1 -34.17 -9.01 1.48
CA MET A 1 -33.22 -7.89 1.39
C MET A 1 -31.98 -8.41 0.68
N GLU A 2 -32.02 -8.45 -0.65
CA GLU A 2 -30.86 -8.84 -1.44
C GLU A 2 -29.91 -7.66 -1.46
N ALA A 3 -28.76 -7.80 -0.77
CA ALA A 3 -27.68 -6.85 -0.93
C ALA A 3 -27.26 -6.89 -2.40
N THR A 4 -27.56 -5.80 -3.13
CA THR A 4 -27.20 -5.65 -4.54
C THR A 4 -25.71 -5.98 -4.66
N PRO A 5 -25.30 -6.99 -5.45
CA PRO A 5 -23.93 -7.50 -5.46
C PRO A 5 -22.88 -6.40 -5.55
N GLY A 6 -23.16 -5.35 -6.33
CA GLY A 6 -22.29 -4.17 -6.48
C GLY A 6 -21.93 -3.45 -5.17
N ARG A 7 -22.84 -3.34 -4.19
CA ARG A 7 -22.54 -2.67 -2.91
C ARG A 7 -21.59 -3.48 -2.03
N LEU A 8 -21.72 -4.80 -2.03
CA LEU A 8 -20.82 -5.69 -1.29
C LEU A 8 -19.41 -5.62 -1.90
N TYR A 9 -19.29 -5.63 -3.23
CA TYR A 9 -18.00 -5.52 -3.93
C TYR A 9 -17.30 -4.18 -3.66
N VAL A 10 -18.04 -3.06 -3.66
CA VAL A 10 -17.50 -1.74 -3.29
C VAL A 10 -17.05 -1.73 -1.82
N GLY A 11 -17.82 -2.33 -0.91
CA GLY A 11 -17.44 -2.44 0.50
C GLY A 11 -16.15 -3.23 0.71
N VAL A 12 -16.01 -4.39 0.03
CA VAL A 12 -14.79 -5.20 0.07
C VAL A 12 -13.60 -4.44 -0.53
N TYR A 13 -13.80 -3.72 -1.64
CA TYR A 13 -12.77 -2.89 -2.25
C TYR A 13 -12.25 -1.81 -1.29
N LEU A 14 -13.15 -1.03 -0.67
CA LEU A 14 -12.77 0.00 0.29
C LEU A 14 -12.08 -0.58 1.52
N ALA A 15 -12.50 -1.74 1.99
CA ALA A 15 -11.84 -2.44 3.09
C ALA A 15 -10.40 -2.87 2.72
N VAL A 16 -10.19 -3.39 1.51
CA VAL A 16 -8.85 -3.78 1.03
C VAL A 16 -7.95 -2.56 0.88
N VAL A 17 -8.43 -1.49 0.25
CA VAL A 17 -7.66 -0.24 0.10
C VAL A 17 -7.34 0.37 1.46
N GLY A 18 -8.31 0.41 2.37
CA GLY A 18 -8.13 0.90 3.73
C GLY A 18 -7.11 0.08 4.53
N ALA A 19 -7.18 -1.25 4.44
CA ALA A 19 -6.24 -2.14 5.11
C ALA A 19 -4.82 -1.99 4.55
N LEU A 20 -4.66 -1.90 3.23
CA LEU A 20 -3.36 -1.66 2.59
C LEU A 20 -2.80 -0.28 2.97
N ALA A 21 -3.63 0.76 3.01
CA ALA A 21 -3.22 2.08 3.44
C ALA A 21 -2.76 2.08 4.92
N ALA A 22 -3.54 1.47 5.81
CA ALA A 22 -3.19 1.35 7.22
C ALA A 22 -1.90 0.55 7.43
N LEU A 23 -1.72 -0.56 6.70
CA LEU A 23 -0.50 -1.35 6.71
C LEU A 23 0.71 -0.51 6.25
N THR A 24 0.57 0.21 5.14
CA THR A 24 1.63 1.06 4.58
C THR A 24 2.05 2.14 5.59
N VAL A 25 1.07 2.81 6.21
CA VAL A 25 1.32 3.83 7.24
C VAL A 25 1.99 3.21 8.47
N GLY A 26 1.49 2.06 8.94
CA GLY A 26 2.05 1.35 10.09
C GLY A 26 3.49 0.91 9.88
N LEU A 27 3.82 0.36 8.71
CA LEU A 27 5.18 -0.02 8.34
C LEU A 27 6.09 1.20 8.24
N SER A 28 5.61 2.29 7.62
CA SER A 28 6.37 3.54 7.50
C SER A 28 6.67 4.17 8.86
N TYR A 29 5.68 4.19 9.76
CA TYR A 29 5.86 4.64 11.13
C TYR A 29 6.81 3.72 11.91
N GLY A 30 6.68 2.39 11.74
CA GLY A 30 7.55 1.41 12.37
C GLY A 30 9.03 1.61 11.98
N LEU A 31 9.30 1.82 10.69
CA LEU A 31 10.63 2.18 10.19
C LEU A 31 11.15 3.47 10.82
N PHE A 32 10.31 4.51 10.84
CA PHE A 32 10.68 5.79 11.44
C PHE A 32 11.01 5.66 12.92
N ALA A 33 10.16 4.99 13.70
CA ALA A 33 10.35 4.74 15.12
C ALA A 33 11.57 3.86 15.42
N ALA A 34 11.92 2.95 14.50
CA ALA A 34 13.13 2.12 14.59
C ALA A 34 14.43 2.87 14.24
N GLY A 35 14.36 4.17 13.93
CA GLY A 35 15.54 4.99 13.63
C GLY A 35 16.04 4.86 12.18
N PHE A 36 15.18 4.42 11.25
CA PHE A 36 15.55 4.27 9.84
C PHE A 36 16.09 5.55 9.20
N ALA A 37 15.67 6.73 9.66
CA ALA A 37 16.22 8.00 9.16
C ALA A 37 17.75 8.11 9.37
N ALA A 38 18.26 7.64 10.51
CA ALA A 38 19.70 7.58 10.77
C ALA A 38 20.38 6.44 9.99
N GLY A 39 19.69 5.31 9.85
CA GLY A 39 20.18 4.18 9.04
C GLY A 39 20.19 4.43 7.53
N PHE A 40 19.45 5.44 7.05
CA PHE A 40 19.42 5.80 5.63
C PHE A 40 20.69 6.55 5.21
N GLU A 41 21.21 7.43 6.05
CA GLU A 41 22.49 8.11 5.81
C GLU A 41 23.65 7.11 5.82
N SER A 42 23.65 6.15 6.74
CA SER A 42 24.66 5.08 6.77
C SER A 42 24.55 4.17 5.55
N PHE A 43 23.32 3.86 5.10
CA PHE A 43 23.10 3.06 3.88
C PHE A 43 23.64 3.75 2.62
N LEU A 44 23.53 5.07 2.51
CA LEU A 44 24.09 5.82 1.38
C LEU A 44 25.62 5.88 1.41
N ALA A 45 26.22 5.84 2.60
CA ALA A 45 27.67 5.84 2.78
C ALA A 45 28.30 4.45 2.56
N ASP A 46 27.73 3.42 3.17
CA ASP A 46 28.10 2.02 2.96
C ASP A 46 26.86 1.09 3.01
N PRO A 47 26.31 0.74 1.83
CA PRO A 47 25.11 -0.10 1.76
C PRO A 47 25.40 -1.55 2.14
N ALA A 48 26.63 -2.05 1.97
CA ALA A 48 26.94 -3.46 2.22
C ALA A 48 26.97 -3.76 3.72
N ASP A 49 27.64 -2.92 4.50
CA ASP A 49 27.70 -3.05 5.96
C ASP A 49 26.34 -2.75 6.61
N THR A 50 25.64 -1.70 6.15
CA THR A 50 24.33 -1.34 6.71
C THR A 50 23.28 -2.46 6.53
N VAL A 51 23.35 -3.22 5.42
CA VAL A 51 22.46 -4.39 5.20
C VAL A 51 22.76 -5.52 6.19
N GLN A 52 24.03 -5.76 6.53
CA GLN A 52 24.41 -6.79 7.49
C GLN A 52 24.03 -6.43 8.91
N GLU A 53 24.20 -5.16 9.28
CA GLU A 53 23.89 -4.68 10.64
C GLU A 53 22.39 -4.55 10.89
N ASN A 54 21.59 -4.24 9.87
CA ASN A 54 20.15 -4.02 10.02
C ASN A 54 19.29 -4.67 8.92
N PRO A 55 19.26 -6.02 8.84
CA PRO A 55 18.46 -6.73 7.84
C PRO A 55 16.94 -6.53 8.03
N LEU A 56 16.48 -6.30 9.26
CA LEU A 56 15.06 -6.06 9.56
C LEU A 56 14.58 -4.71 9.02
N GLY A 57 15.41 -3.66 9.10
CA GLY A 57 15.11 -2.36 8.51
C GLY A 57 14.94 -2.46 6.99
N LEU A 58 15.77 -3.27 6.32
CA LEU A 58 15.67 -3.51 4.89
C LEU A 58 14.38 -4.25 4.50
N LEU A 59 14.01 -5.28 5.27
CA LEU A 59 12.75 -5.99 5.08
C LEU A 59 11.54 -5.09 5.32
N GLY A 60 11.61 -4.22 6.34
CA GLY A 60 10.60 -3.21 6.59
C GLY A 60 10.45 -2.26 5.39
N LEU A 61 11.56 -1.77 4.85
CA LEU A 61 11.57 -0.88 3.69
C LEU A 61 10.97 -1.56 2.46
N ALA A 62 11.40 -2.79 2.17
CA ALA A 62 10.81 -3.60 1.10
C ALA A 62 9.30 -3.79 1.31
N GLY A 63 8.86 -4.05 2.54
CA GLY A 63 7.44 -4.16 2.90
C GLY A 63 6.65 -2.87 2.61
N VAL A 64 7.22 -1.70 2.90
CA VAL A 64 6.61 -0.40 2.53
C VAL A 64 6.46 -0.28 1.02
N PHE A 65 7.48 -0.57 0.24
CA PHE A 65 7.39 -0.50 -1.22
C PHE A 65 6.38 -1.49 -1.81
N ILE A 66 6.35 -2.72 -1.31
CA ILE A 66 5.39 -3.74 -1.75
C ILE A 66 3.95 -3.30 -1.40
N SER A 67 3.73 -2.83 -0.18
CA SER A 67 2.39 -2.37 0.24
C SER A 67 1.92 -1.15 -0.55
N LEU A 68 2.81 -0.19 -0.86
CA LEU A 68 2.53 0.93 -1.76
C LEU A 68 2.18 0.46 -3.19
N PHE A 69 2.94 -0.50 -3.73
CA PHE A 69 2.65 -1.05 -5.06
C PHE A 69 1.29 -1.74 -5.09
N LEU A 70 0.98 -2.56 -4.09
CA LEU A 70 -0.32 -3.23 -3.99
C LEU A 70 -1.45 -2.21 -3.82
N LEU A 71 -1.24 -1.16 -3.03
CA LEU A 71 -2.21 -0.07 -2.86
C LEU A 71 -2.43 0.66 -4.18
N PHE A 72 -1.36 0.97 -4.93
CA PHE A 72 -1.46 1.59 -6.25
C PHE A 72 -2.27 0.72 -7.22
N VAL A 73 -1.94 -0.57 -7.31
CA VAL A 73 -2.68 -1.52 -8.15
C VAL A 73 -4.14 -1.59 -7.73
N ALA A 74 -4.43 -1.69 -6.43
CA ALA A 74 -5.79 -1.71 -5.92
C ALA A 74 -6.55 -0.42 -6.30
N VAL A 75 -5.97 0.75 -6.10
CA VAL A 75 -6.60 2.04 -6.42
C VAL A 75 -6.81 2.21 -7.92
N VAL A 76 -5.80 1.95 -8.75
CA VAL A 76 -5.88 2.18 -10.20
C VAL A 76 -6.76 1.13 -10.88
N VAL A 77 -6.52 -0.16 -10.63
CA VAL A 77 -7.28 -1.25 -11.27
C VAL A 77 -8.68 -1.34 -10.69
N GLY A 78 -8.81 -1.27 -9.37
CA GLY A 78 -10.11 -1.28 -8.70
C GLY A 78 -10.90 -0.01 -9.00
N GLY A 79 -10.29 1.17 -8.87
CA GLY A 79 -10.94 2.45 -9.13
C GLY A 79 -11.43 2.58 -10.58
N ALA A 80 -10.63 2.15 -11.57
CA ALA A 80 -11.07 2.13 -12.97
C ALA A 80 -12.31 1.26 -13.19
N ARG A 81 -12.43 0.12 -12.49
CA ARG A 81 -13.61 -0.76 -12.60
C ARG A 81 -14.87 -0.17 -11.97
N TYR A 82 -14.74 0.70 -10.97
CA TYR A 82 -15.88 1.33 -10.30
C TYR A 82 -16.27 2.68 -10.93
N ALA A 83 -15.34 3.38 -11.58
CA ALA A 83 -15.61 4.63 -12.30
C ALA A 83 -16.59 4.44 -13.49
N ASP A 84 -16.59 3.27 -14.12
CA ASP A 84 -17.54 2.94 -15.20
C ASP A 84 -18.96 2.65 -14.70
N ILE A 85 -19.16 2.33 -13.42
CA ILE A 85 -20.48 1.99 -12.85
C ILE A 85 -21.34 3.25 -12.64
N ASP A 86 -20.70 4.42 -12.49
CA ASP A 86 -21.35 5.72 -12.31
C ASP A 86 -21.60 6.48 -13.63
N GLN A 87 -21.44 5.86 -14.80
CA GLN A 87 -21.95 6.45 -16.05
C GLN A 87 -23.43 6.04 -16.28
N PRO A 88 -24.41 6.93 -16.06
CA PRO A 88 -25.83 6.61 -16.24
C PRO A 88 -26.25 6.44 -17.72
N ASN A 89 -25.36 6.56 -18.71
CA ASN A 89 -25.73 6.50 -20.12
C ASN A 89 -24.73 5.73 -20.96
N GLY A 90 -24.83 4.40 -20.96
CA GLY A 90 -24.35 3.61 -22.08
C GLY A 90 -25.37 3.64 -23.22
N ARG A 91 -25.17 4.52 -24.21
CA ARG A 91 -25.46 4.30 -25.66
C ARG A 91 -25.17 5.57 -26.48
N GLY A 92 -24.00 5.56 -27.13
CA GLY A 92 -23.97 5.77 -28.57
C GLY A 92 -24.44 4.52 -29.30
#